data_AF-A0AAD4MUX9-F1
#
_entry.id   AF-A0AAD4MUX9-F1
#
_cell.length_a   1.000
_cell.length_b   1.000
_cell.length_c   1.000
_cell.angle_alpha   90.00
_cell.angle_beta   90.00
_cell.angle_gamma   90.00
#
_symmetry.space_group_name_H-M   'P 1'
#
loop_
_entity.id
_entity.type
_entity.pdbx_description
1 polymer ?
#
loop_
_entity_poly.entity_id
_entity_poly.type
_entity_poly.pdbx_seq_one_letter_code
_entity_poly.pdbx_strand_id
1 'polypeptide(L)'
;MRLILKPATLGRRLFHISPLQSIRGPVGHDGWFPRDHAPGPYPVTDEERRRSAMKYGLRPEDYEPMDQNDPYQNGEYPELGRLTFAQKDPYDYYTNKWYFRNWGEQVQKYFIDDSPWKIQGGLTGLDQEFFWGPEALRTWLQILIPLALLGSWLYYVHNAPYDKQGMKWVNPKLPWQSHLDYYRGYPWNDPQAHPIVNYAFDPIDDEEEVDSHAHKGGH
;
A
#
# COMPACT_ATOMS: atom_id res chain seq x y z
N MET A 1 60.63 40.51 52.62
CA MET A 1 60.57 39.54 51.50
C MET A 1 59.27 39.77 50.74
N ARG A 2 59.34 39.93 49.41
CA ARG A 2 58.24 40.34 48.53
C ARG A 2 57.06 39.35 48.55
N LEU A 3 55.87 39.81 48.94
CA LEU A 3 54.61 39.08 48.73
C LEU A 3 54.12 39.35 47.29
N ILE A 4 54.22 38.32 46.46
CA ILE A 4 53.76 38.31 45.07
C ILE A 4 52.23 38.12 45.09
N LEU A 5 51.48 39.20 44.83
CA LEU A 5 50.04 39.11 44.57
C LEU A 5 49.83 38.61 43.14
N LYS A 6 49.32 37.38 42.98
CA LYS A 6 48.80 36.88 41.71
C LYS A 6 47.41 37.49 41.48
N PRO A 7 47.10 38.11 40.34
CA PRO A 7 45.72 38.42 40.00
C PRO A 7 45.02 37.12 39.58
N ALA A 8 44.06 36.67 40.39
CA ALA A 8 43.10 35.66 39.97
C ALA A 8 42.21 36.28 38.90
N THR A 9 42.37 35.84 37.66
CA THR A 9 41.46 36.14 36.55
C THR A 9 40.12 35.46 36.84
N LEU A 10 39.23 36.17 37.56
CA LEU A 10 37.81 35.86 37.60
C LEU A 10 37.25 36.14 36.20
N GLY A 11 37.35 35.14 35.32
CA GLY A 11 36.61 35.10 34.07
C GLY A 11 35.13 35.18 34.40
N ARG A 12 34.57 36.39 34.34
CA ARG A 12 33.13 36.61 34.25
C ARG A 12 32.69 35.90 32.97
N ARG A 13 32.23 34.66 33.09
CA ARG A 13 31.32 34.07 32.12
C ARG A 13 30.12 35.00 32.09
N LEU A 14 30.10 35.88 31.10
CA LEU A 14 28.91 36.62 30.72
C LEU A 14 27.92 35.55 30.25
N PHE A 15 27.12 35.05 31.19
CA PHE A 15 25.85 34.45 30.81
C PHE A 15 25.14 35.53 30.01
N HIS A 16 25.02 35.32 28.70
CA HIS A 16 24.08 36.06 27.86
C HIS A 16 22.69 35.75 28.41
N ILE A 17 22.29 36.47 29.44
CA ILE A 17 20.90 36.64 29.82
C ILE A 17 20.36 37.49 28.67
N SER A 18 19.79 36.83 27.68
CA SER A 18 18.92 37.47 26.72
C SER A 18 17.50 37.31 27.27
N PRO A 19 16.99 38.24 28.12
CA PRO A 19 15.56 38.27 28.44
C PRO A 19 14.75 38.86 27.28
N LEU A 20 15.26 38.81 26.05
CA LEU A 20 14.71 39.49 24.87
C LEU A 20 14.20 38.50 23.81
N GLN A 21 13.81 37.28 24.20
CA GLN A 21 13.07 36.37 23.31
C GLN A 21 11.54 36.43 23.49
N SER A 22 10.99 37.27 24.37
CA SER A 22 9.55 37.57 24.37
C SER A 22 9.18 38.88 23.67
N ILE A 23 10.15 39.61 23.10
CA ILE A 23 9.87 40.70 22.14
C ILE A 23 9.60 40.10 20.75
N ARG A 24 8.59 39.23 20.68
CA ARG A 24 7.70 39.17 19.52
C ARG A 24 6.42 39.83 20.02
N GLY A 25 6.37 41.15 19.90
CA GLY A 25 5.41 42.00 20.61
C GLY A 25 3.94 41.62 20.36
N PRO A 26 3.03 42.05 21.24
CA PRO A 26 1.61 42.04 20.92
C PRO A 26 1.42 43.02 19.77
N VAL A 27 1.16 42.52 18.57
CA VAL A 27 0.57 43.38 17.54
C VAL A 27 -0.84 43.66 18.04
N GLY A 28 -1.00 44.78 18.74
CA GLY A 28 -2.20 45.22 19.44
C GLY A 28 -3.17 45.97 18.55
N HIS A 29 -3.48 45.42 17.38
CA HIS A 29 -4.65 45.86 16.63
C HIS A 29 -5.75 44.84 16.91
N ASP A 30 -6.82 45.30 17.53
CA ASP A 30 -7.98 44.44 17.80
C ASP A 30 -8.58 43.98 16.45
N GLY A 31 -8.86 42.68 16.32
CA GLY A 31 -9.87 42.20 15.38
C GLY A 31 -9.41 41.62 14.04
N TRP A 32 -8.14 41.32 13.82
CA TRP A 32 -7.72 40.59 12.60
C TRP A 32 -6.44 39.75 12.76
N PHE A 33 -6.13 39.27 13.97
CA PHE A 33 -4.99 38.37 14.13
C PHE A 33 -5.43 36.90 14.12
N PRO A 34 -4.62 35.99 13.54
CA PRO A 34 -4.82 34.55 13.65
C PRO A 34 -4.95 34.04 15.10
N ARG A 35 -4.48 34.82 16.09
CA ARG A 35 -4.63 34.52 17.53
C ARG A 35 -6.08 34.62 18.02
N ASP A 36 -6.82 35.63 17.58
CA ASP A 36 -8.19 35.87 18.05
C ASP A 36 -9.16 34.82 17.48
N HIS A 37 -8.81 34.29 16.31
CA HIS A 37 -9.50 33.17 15.66
C HIS A 37 -8.92 31.79 16.02
N ALA A 38 -7.85 31.72 16.80
CA ALA A 38 -7.28 30.44 17.23
C ALA A 38 -8.23 29.75 18.22
N PRO A 39 -8.39 28.42 18.16
CA PRO A 39 -9.22 27.68 19.11
C PRO A 39 -8.72 27.88 20.54
N GLY A 40 -9.64 28.18 21.44
CA GLY A 40 -9.47 28.29 22.88
C GLY A 40 -9.80 27.00 23.65
N PRO A 41 -9.93 27.08 24.99
CA PRO A 41 -10.27 25.95 25.85
C PRO A 41 -11.74 25.50 25.68
N TYR A 42 -12.06 24.29 26.15
CA TYR A 42 -13.41 23.72 26.07
C TYR A 42 -14.47 24.61 26.77
N PRO A 43 -15.60 24.95 26.12
CA PRO A 43 -16.62 25.80 26.70
C PRO A 43 -17.46 25.04 27.74
N VAL A 44 -17.49 25.53 28.98
CA VAL A 44 -18.23 24.88 30.07
C VAL A 44 -19.60 25.53 30.25
N THR A 45 -19.66 26.85 30.08
CA THR A 45 -20.91 27.61 30.23
C THR A 45 -21.67 27.74 28.92
N ASP A 46 -22.99 27.93 29.03
CA ASP A 46 -23.84 28.13 27.84
C ASP A 46 -23.54 29.46 27.12
N GLU A 47 -23.10 30.49 27.86
CA GLU A 47 -22.66 31.75 27.26
C GLU A 47 -21.36 31.59 26.48
N GLU A 48 -20.39 30.85 27.01
CA GLU A 48 -19.16 30.51 26.28
C GLU A 48 -19.48 29.68 25.05
N ARG A 49 -20.35 28.67 25.17
CA ARG A 49 -20.82 27.87 24.03
C ARG A 49 -21.41 28.75 22.93
N ARG A 50 -22.29 29.69 23.28
CA ARG A 50 -22.89 30.65 22.33
C ARG A 50 -21.84 31.54 21.68
N ARG A 51 -20.83 32.01 22.43
CA ARG A 51 -19.72 32.81 21.88
C ARG A 51 -18.84 31.99 20.94
N SER A 52 -18.52 30.75 21.28
CA SER A 52 -17.75 29.85 20.41
C SER A 52 -18.53 29.51 19.14
N ALA A 53 -19.84 29.21 19.23
CA ALA A 53 -20.69 29.01 18.05
C ALA A 53 -20.64 30.21 17.10
N MET A 54 -20.79 31.43 17.64
CA MET A 54 -20.67 32.67 16.86
C MET A 54 -19.27 32.84 16.24
N LYS A 55 -18.20 32.51 16.97
CA LYS A 55 -16.82 32.56 16.48
C LYS A 55 -16.61 31.67 15.25
N TYR A 56 -17.23 30.49 15.23
CA TYR A 56 -17.20 29.56 14.11
C TYR A 56 -18.34 29.77 13.11
N GLY A 57 -19.14 30.84 13.23
CA GLY A 57 -20.26 31.09 12.31
C GLY A 57 -21.30 29.96 12.29
N LEU A 58 -21.39 29.18 13.36
CA LEU A 58 -22.37 28.11 13.54
C LEU A 58 -23.55 28.64 14.36
N ARG A 59 -24.69 27.99 14.21
CA ARG A 59 -25.83 28.24 15.09
C ARG A 59 -25.55 27.66 16.47
N PRO A 60 -25.97 28.31 17.57
CA PRO A 60 -25.76 27.77 18.92
C PRO A 60 -26.32 26.37 19.12
N GLU A 61 -27.42 26.05 18.46
CA GLU A 61 -28.09 24.74 18.51
C GLU A 61 -27.33 23.63 17.75
N ASP A 62 -26.61 23.97 16.67
CA ASP A 62 -25.86 23.01 15.86
C ASP A 62 -24.40 22.86 16.34
N TYR A 63 -23.98 23.72 17.27
CA TYR A 63 -22.61 23.74 17.78
C TYR A 63 -22.45 22.74 18.93
N GLU A 64 -21.73 21.66 18.62
CA GLU A 64 -21.23 20.71 19.61
C GLU A 64 -19.71 20.83 19.70
N PRO A 65 -19.14 21.14 20.88
CA PRO A 65 -17.70 21.12 21.06
C PRO A 65 -17.20 19.67 21.12
N MET A 66 -15.99 19.42 20.60
CA MET A 66 -15.39 18.09 20.69
C MET A 66 -15.19 17.61 22.14
N ASP A 67 -15.29 16.30 22.35
CA ASP A 67 -15.13 15.68 23.68
C ASP A 67 -13.83 16.11 24.37
N GLN A 68 -13.97 16.56 25.62
CA GLN A 68 -12.88 16.99 26.48
C GLN A 68 -11.89 15.84 26.77
N ASN A 69 -12.37 14.59 26.75
CA ASN A 69 -11.56 13.42 27.05
C ASN A 69 -10.82 12.85 25.82
N ASP A 70 -11.03 13.43 24.63
CA ASP A 70 -10.27 13.05 23.43
C ASP A 70 -8.77 13.30 23.69
N PRO A 71 -7.88 12.31 23.49
CA PRO A 71 -6.43 12.47 23.70
C PRO A 71 -5.82 13.64 22.93
N TYR A 72 -6.47 14.11 21.87
CA TYR A 72 -6.00 15.25 21.07
C TYR A 72 -6.46 16.62 21.58
N GLN A 73 -7.30 16.68 22.63
CA GLN A 73 -7.78 17.88 23.33
C GLN A 73 -8.01 19.10 22.42
N ASN A 74 -9.06 19.05 21.62
CA ASN A 74 -9.32 20.07 20.59
C ASN A 74 -10.01 21.35 21.11
N GLY A 75 -10.14 21.49 22.43
CA GLY A 75 -10.65 22.71 23.08
C GLY A 75 -12.09 23.05 22.68
N GLU A 76 -12.32 24.28 22.23
CA GLU A 76 -13.62 24.75 21.72
C GLU A 76 -13.86 24.47 20.23
N TYR A 77 -13.08 23.60 19.57
CA TYR A 77 -13.30 23.36 18.15
C TYR A 77 -14.58 22.53 17.92
N PRO A 78 -15.42 22.86 16.92
CA PRO A 78 -16.70 22.17 16.70
C PRO A 78 -16.52 20.74 16.17
N GLU A 79 -17.42 19.86 16.59
CA GLU A 79 -17.56 18.50 16.09
C GLU A 79 -18.60 18.46 14.95
N LEU A 80 -18.12 18.40 13.70
CA LEU A 80 -18.98 18.39 12.51
C LEU A 80 -19.35 16.97 12.03
N GLY A 81 -18.97 15.94 12.79
CA GLY A 81 -18.96 14.55 12.33
C GLY A 81 -17.87 14.28 11.30
N ARG A 82 -17.90 13.06 10.73
CA ARG A 82 -17.04 12.68 9.59
C ARG A 82 -17.87 12.67 8.32
N LEU A 83 -17.69 13.68 7.49
CA LEU A 83 -18.27 13.76 6.16
C LEU A 83 -17.14 13.65 5.13
N THR A 84 -17.15 12.60 4.32
CA THR A 84 -16.21 12.48 3.20
C THR A 84 -16.60 13.44 2.08
N PHE A 85 -15.62 13.97 1.33
CA PHE A 85 -15.94 14.87 0.22
C PHE A 85 -16.77 14.22 -0.88
N ALA A 86 -16.68 12.90 -1.02
CA ALA A 86 -17.48 12.14 -1.98
C ALA A 86 -18.99 12.14 -1.64
N GLN A 87 -19.36 12.44 -0.40
CA GLN A 87 -20.77 12.53 0.02
C GLN A 87 -21.38 13.90 -0.25
N LYS A 88 -20.56 14.91 -0.49
CA LYS A 88 -21.04 16.23 -0.88
C LYS A 88 -21.54 16.20 -2.32
N ASP A 89 -22.52 17.03 -2.63
CA ASP A 89 -23.11 17.09 -3.97
C ASP A 89 -22.06 17.57 -4.99
N PRO A 90 -21.60 16.74 -5.94
CA PRO A 90 -20.58 17.14 -6.90
C PRO A 90 -21.07 18.22 -7.88
N TYR A 91 -22.38 18.44 -7.99
CA TYR A 91 -22.98 19.41 -8.92
C TYR A 91 -23.18 20.80 -8.31
N ASP A 92 -22.94 20.97 -7.02
CA ASP A 92 -23.05 22.28 -6.37
C ASP A 92 -21.86 23.21 -6.74
N TYR A 93 -22.09 24.52 -6.65
CA TYR A 93 -21.12 25.55 -6.99
C TYR A 93 -20.27 25.95 -5.76
N TYR A 94 -19.32 25.08 -5.41
CA TYR A 94 -18.41 25.36 -4.30
C TYR A 94 -17.40 26.47 -4.60
N THR A 95 -17.09 27.28 -3.58
CA THR A 95 -15.99 28.26 -3.68
C THR A 95 -14.64 27.58 -3.93
N ASN A 96 -14.38 26.46 -3.27
CA ASN A 96 -13.23 25.61 -3.55
C ASN A 96 -13.69 24.27 -4.11
N LYS A 97 -13.60 24.15 -5.45
CA LYS A 97 -14.06 22.97 -6.18
C LYS A 97 -13.27 21.70 -5.88
N TRP A 98 -11.98 21.81 -5.54
CA TRP A 98 -11.14 20.64 -5.26
C TRP A 98 -11.51 19.92 -3.98
N TYR A 99 -12.03 20.65 -3.00
CA TYR A 99 -12.41 20.13 -1.69
C TYR A 99 -13.90 20.28 -1.43
N PHE A 100 -14.73 20.49 -2.45
CA PHE A 100 -16.19 20.66 -2.33
C PHE A 100 -16.59 21.49 -1.09
N ARG A 101 -15.98 22.67 -0.91
CA ARG A 101 -16.11 23.48 0.31
C ARG A 101 -16.34 24.95 -0.02
N ASN A 102 -17.21 25.59 0.74
CA ASN A 102 -17.49 27.01 0.63
C ASN A 102 -16.56 27.87 1.50
N TRP A 103 -16.37 29.13 1.12
CA TRP A 103 -15.65 30.07 1.96
C TRP A 103 -16.40 30.33 3.27
N GLY A 104 -15.68 30.31 4.40
CA GLY A 104 -16.28 30.46 5.72
C GLY A 104 -16.92 29.18 6.28
N GLU A 105 -16.98 28.09 5.50
CA GLU A 105 -17.40 26.79 5.99
C GLU A 105 -16.34 26.22 6.95
N GLN A 106 -16.81 25.69 8.08
CA GLN A 106 -15.94 25.08 9.08
C GLN A 106 -15.23 23.84 8.54
N VAL A 107 -14.03 23.58 9.06
CA VAL A 107 -13.19 22.46 8.65
C VAL A 107 -13.41 21.33 9.65
N GLN A 108 -13.68 20.12 9.19
CA GLN A 108 -13.73 18.97 10.10
C GLN A 108 -12.32 18.58 10.56
N LYS A 109 -12.19 18.04 11.78
CA LYS A 109 -10.89 17.63 12.35
C LYS A 109 -10.07 16.72 11.42
N TYR A 110 -10.74 15.74 10.81
CA TYR A 110 -10.12 14.74 9.94
C TYR A 110 -10.13 15.15 8.46
N PHE A 111 -10.20 16.45 8.16
CA PHE A 111 -10.28 16.99 6.79
C PHE A 111 -9.25 16.41 5.82
N ILE A 112 -8.00 16.25 6.26
CA ILE A 112 -6.93 15.71 5.42
C ILE A 112 -7.17 14.21 5.13
N ASP A 113 -7.65 13.48 6.14
CA ASP A 113 -7.92 12.05 6.00
C ASP A 113 -9.12 11.80 5.09
N ASP A 114 -10.16 12.60 5.26
CA ASP A 114 -11.39 12.51 4.47
C ASP A 114 -11.26 13.10 3.07
N SER A 115 -10.08 13.66 2.72
CA SER A 115 -9.80 14.28 1.43
C SER A 115 -10.09 13.36 0.25
N PRO A 116 -10.52 13.92 -0.91
CA PRO A 116 -10.89 13.09 -2.07
C PRO A 116 -9.73 12.22 -2.56
N TRP A 117 -8.50 12.66 -2.28
CA TRP A 117 -7.25 12.00 -2.67
C TRP A 117 -6.86 10.85 -1.75
N LYS A 118 -7.35 10.80 -0.51
CA LYS A 118 -6.96 9.80 0.49
C LYS A 118 -8.07 8.77 0.74
N ILE A 119 -9.31 9.24 0.87
CA ILE A 119 -10.49 8.37 1.01
C ILE A 119 -11.37 8.62 -0.22
N GLN A 120 -11.11 7.84 -1.26
CA GLN A 120 -11.92 7.79 -2.48
C GLN A 120 -13.03 6.72 -2.39
N GLY A 121 -13.31 6.23 -1.17
CA GLY A 121 -14.39 5.30 -0.92
C GLY A 121 -15.69 6.08 -0.84
N GLY A 122 -16.48 6.02 -1.93
CA GLY A 122 -17.82 6.59 -2.01
C GLY A 122 -18.67 6.10 -0.85
N LEU A 123 -18.84 6.93 0.18
CA LEU A 123 -19.76 6.68 1.28
C LEU A 123 -21.19 7.03 0.86
N THR A 124 -21.61 6.56 -0.30
CA THR A 124 -22.99 6.15 -0.50
C THR A 124 -23.05 4.76 0.12
N GLY A 125 -23.77 4.55 1.21
CA GLY A 125 -23.80 3.30 1.98
C GLY A 125 -24.13 1.99 1.22
N LEU A 126 -24.19 2.02 -0.11
CA LEU A 126 -24.28 0.86 -1.01
C LEU A 126 -22.99 0.04 -1.12
N ASP A 127 -21.81 0.66 -1.09
CA ASP A 127 -20.54 -0.04 -1.40
C ASP A 127 -19.80 -0.57 -0.15
N GLN A 128 -20.10 -0.02 1.04
CA GLN A 128 -19.44 -0.43 2.28
C GLN A 128 -19.82 -1.84 2.73
N GLU A 129 -21.03 -2.31 2.40
CA GLU A 129 -21.52 -3.62 2.82
C GLU A 129 -20.81 -4.79 2.11
N PHE A 130 -20.18 -4.53 0.96
CA PHE A 130 -19.57 -5.60 0.14
C PHE A 130 -18.05 -5.75 0.30
N PHE A 131 -17.33 -4.70 0.71
CA PHE A 131 -15.85 -4.69 0.62
C PHE A 131 -15.09 -4.55 1.95
N TRP A 132 -15.75 -4.24 3.06
CA TRP A 132 -15.06 -4.09 4.34
C TRP A 132 -15.47 -5.15 5.38
N GLY A 133 -14.48 -5.70 6.08
CA GLY A 133 -14.69 -6.59 7.22
C GLY A 133 -14.64 -8.10 6.89
N PRO A 134 -15.41 -8.95 7.58
CA PRO A 134 -15.27 -10.41 7.51
C PRO A 134 -15.76 -11.00 6.18
N GLU A 135 -16.74 -10.40 5.51
CA GLU A 135 -17.31 -10.95 4.27
C GLU A 135 -16.37 -10.76 3.07
N ALA A 136 -15.66 -9.63 3.00
CA ALA A 136 -14.59 -9.45 2.03
C ALA A 136 -13.50 -10.51 2.24
N LEU A 137 -13.05 -10.71 3.48
CA LEU A 137 -12.07 -11.73 3.83
C LEU A 137 -12.57 -13.14 3.48
N ARG A 138 -13.85 -13.45 3.74
CA ARG A 138 -14.48 -14.70 3.31
C ARG A 138 -14.45 -14.88 1.80
N THR A 139 -14.76 -13.84 1.03
CA THR A 139 -14.72 -13.84 -0.44
C THR A 139 -13.30 -14.08 -0.95
N TRP A 140 -12.31 -13.39 -0.37
CA TRP A 140 -10.90 -13.62 -0.68
C TRP A 140 -10.48 -15.06 -0.36
N LEU A 141 -10.84 -15.58 0.80
CA LEU A 141 -10.54 -16.97 1.17
C LEU A 141 -11.23 -17.98 0.25
N GLN A 142 -12.48 -17.74 -0.13
CA GLN A 142 -13.22 -18.60 -1.07
C GLN A 142 -12.59 -18.65 -2.46
N ILE A 143 -11.86 -17.62 -2.88
CA ILE A 143 -11.16 -17.60 -4.17
C ILE A 143 -9.73 -18.14 -4.01
N LEU A 144 -9.00 -17.64 -3.02
CA LEU A 144 -7.57 -17.91 -2.85
C LEU A 144 -7.29 -19.32 -2.36
N ILE A 145 -8.12 -19.89 -1.47
CA ILE A 145 -7.93 -21.26 -0.97
C ILE A 145 -8.06 -22.30 -2.08
N PRO A 146 -9.17 -22.37 -2.86
CA PRO A 146 -9.27 -23.37 -3.92
C PRO A 146 -8.23 -23.14 -5.02
N LEU A 147 -7.87 -21.87 -5.31
CA LEU A 147 -6.81 -21.58 -6.27
C LEU A 147 -5.44 -22.09 -5.78
N ALA A 148 -5.11 -21.90 -4.50
CA ALA A 148 -3.88 -22.41 -3.91
C ALA A 148 -3.87 -23.94 -3.82
N LEU A 149 -5.00 -24.57 -3.48
CA LEU A 149 -5.14 -26.03 -3.45
C LEU A 149 -5.00 -26.63 -4.86
N LEU A 150 -5.67 -26.06 -5.85
CA LEU A 150 -5.56 -26.47 -7.24
C LEU A 150 -4.14 -26.28 -7.76
N GLY A 151 -3.51 -25.12 -7.48
CA GLY A 151 -2.13 -24.84 -7.86
C GLY A 151 -1.13 -25.79 -7.21
N SER A 152 -1.29 -26.07 -5.91
CA SER A 152 -0.47 -27.06 -5.18
C SER A 152 -0.65 -28.47 -5.72
N TRP A 153 -1.89 -28.86 -6.03
CA TRP A 153 -2.20 -30.15 -6.64
C TRP A 153 -1.57 -30.29 -8.04
N LEU A 154 -1.71 -29.27 -8.89
CA LEU A 154 -1.08 -29.24 -10.22
C LEU A 154 0.45 -29.28 -10.12
N TYR A 155 1.02 -28.55 -9.16
CA TYR A 155 2.46 -28.58 -8.88
C TYR A 155 2.92 -29.97 -8.44
N TYR A 156 2.18 -30.62 -7.54
CA TYR A 156 2.48 -31.98 -7.09
C TYR A 156 2.39 -32.99 -8.24
N VAL A 157 1.33 -32.93 -9.06
CA VAL A 157 1.16 -33.81 -10.23
C VAL A 157 2.26 -33.57 -11.26
N HIS A 158 2.67 -32.33 -11.50
CA HIS A 158 3.75 -32.01 -12.44
C HIS A 158 5.11 -32.56 -11.99
N ASN A 159 5.41 -32.48 -10.69
CA ASN A 159 6.68 -32.91 -10.11
C ASN A 159 6.69 -34.36 -9.61
N ALA A 160 5.59 -35.10 -9.79
CA ALA A 160 5.53 -36.51 -9.39
C ALA A 160 6.58 -37.33 -10.17
N PRO A 161 7.27 -38.28 -9.51
CA PRO A 161 8.29 -39.10 -10.16
C PRO A 161 7.69 -39.90 -11.33
N TYR A 162 8.51 -40.13 -12.35
CA TYR A 162 8.11 -40.74 -13.63
C TYR A 162 7.41 -42.11 -13.48
N ASP A 163 7.65 -42.82 -12.39
CA ASP A 163 7.09 -44.15 -12.11
C ASP A 163 5.60 -44.10 -11.66
N LYS A 164 5.05 -42.92 -11.33
CA LYS A 164 3.64 -42.74 -10.92
C LYS A 164 2.81 -42.01 -12.00
N GLN A 165 3.18 -42.19 -13.27
CA GLN A 165 2.62 -41.48 -14.42
C GLN A 165 1.26 -42.02 -14.85
N GLY A 166 0.19 -41.52 -14.23
CA GLY A 166 -1.14 -41.58 -14.82
C GLY A 166 -1.57 -40.28 -15.52
N MET A 167 -1.00 -39.13 -15.11
CA MET A 167 -1.62 -37.82 -15.36
C MET A 167 -0.70 -36.78 -16.02
N LYS A 168 0.57 -37.12 -16.31
CA LYS A 168 1.47 -36.20 -17.03
C LYS A 168 1.13 -36.25 -18.51
N TRP A 169 0.70 -35.14 -19.08
CA TRP A 169 0.51 -35.05 -20.52
C TRP A 169 1.88 -35.10 -21.20
N VAL A 170 2.19 -36.23 -21.85
CA VAL A 170 3.39 -36.41 -22.65
C VAL A 170 2.99 -36.33 -24.11
N ASN A 171 3.68 -35.50 -24.87
CA ASN A 171 3.49 -35.47 -26.31
C ASN A 171 4.04 -36.79 -26.88
N PRO A 172 3.26 -37.60 -27.63
CA PRO A 172 3.72 -38.88 -28.19
C PRO A 172 4.73 -38.72 -29.35
N LYS A 173 5.40 -37.57 -29.45
CA LYS A 173 6.46 -37.32 -30.41
C LYS A 173 7.79 -37.82 -29.86
N LEU A 174 8.62 -38.35 -30.75
CA LEU A 174 10.01 -38.66 -30.42
C LEU A 174 10.71 -37.41 -29.86
N PRO A 175 11.62 -37.57 -28.88
CA PRO A 175 12.43 -36.46 -28.41
C PRO A 175 13.22 -35.90 -29.59
N TRP A 176 13.38 -34.58 -29.61
CA TRP A 176 14.20 -33.93 -30.63
C TRP A 176 15.65 -34.44 -30.53
N GLN A 177 16.20 -34.90 -31.66
CA GLN A 177 17.55 -35.48 -31.73
C GLN A 177 18.52 -34.44 -32.30
N SER A 178 19.65 -34.27 -31.62
CA SER A 178 20.77 -33.44 -32.06
C SER A 178 21.92 -34.29 -32.57
N HIS A 179 22.70 -33.75 -33.50
CA HIS A 179 23.97 -34.33 -33.95
C HIS A 179 25.08 -34.27 -32.89
N LEU A 180 25.01 -33.35 -31.92
CA LEU A 180 25.99 -33.17 -30.84
C LEU A 180 25.31 -33.16 -29.47
N ASP A 181 26.03 -33.60 -28.42
CA ASP A 181 25.54 -33.59 -27.05
C ASP A 181 25.75 -32.22 -26.37
N TYR A 182 24.85 -31.28 -26.69
CA TYR A 182 24.89 -29.96 -26.04
C TYR A 182 24.58 -30.01 -24.53
N TYR A 183 23.82 -31.01 -24.06
CA TYR A 183 23.44 -31.12 -22.65
C TYR A 183 24.66 -31.44 -21.77
N ARG A 184 25.51 -32.37 -22.22
CA ARG A 184 26.71 -32.76 -21.48
C ARG A 184 27.88 -31.80 -21.68
N GLY A 185 27.90 -31.11 -22.84
CA GLY A 185 28.87 -30.05 -23.15
C GLY A 185 28.65 -28.76 -22.36
N TYR A 186 27.40 -28.41 -22.03
CA TYR A 186 27.11 -27.16 -21.34
C TYR A 186 27.64 -27.13 -19.88
N PRO A 187 28.14 -25.99 -19.37
CA PRO A 187 28.40 -24.72 -20.05
C PRO A 187 29.80 -24.58 -20.67
N TRP A 188 30.77 -25.42 -20.30
CA TRP A 188 32.19 -25.16 -20.55
C TRP A 188 32.96 -26.27 -21.30
N ASN A 189 32.30 -27.39 -21.62
CA ASN A 189 32.92 -28.51 -22.34
C ASN A 189 32.55 -28.46 -23.84
N ASP A 190 33.40 -29.01 -24.70
CA ASP A 190 33.11 -29.14 -26.13
C ASP A 190 32.03 -30.22 -26.38
N PRO A 191 30.88 -29.90 -27.00
CA PRO A 191 29.85 -30.88 -27.34
C PRO A 191 30.35 -32.03 -28.24
N GLN A 192 31.44 -31.82 -28.99
CA GLN A 192 32.05 -32.85 -29.83
C GLN A 192 32.79 -33.93 -29.03
N ALA A 193 33.15 -33.66 -27.77
CA ALA A 193 33.81 -34.63 -26.90
C ALA A 193 32.88 -35.79 -26.47
N HIS A 194 31.58 -35.68 -26.75
CA HIS A 194 30.54 -36.63 -26.38
C HIS A 194 29.81 -37.12 -27.64
N PRO A 195 30.31 -38.15 -28.33
CA PRO A 195 29.70 -38.63 -29.57
C PRO A 195 28.34 -39.27 -29.29
N ILE A 196 27.30 -38.78 -29.98
CA ILE A 196 25.96 -39.37 -30.03
C ILE A 196 25.75 -39.96 -31.42
N VAL A 197 25.16 -41.16 -31.47
CA VAL A 197 24.76 -41.81 -32.73
C VAL A 197 23.25 -41.73 -32.86
N ASN A 198 22.77 -41.04 -33.90
CA ASN A 198 21.36 -41.05 -34.28
C ASN A 198 21.19 -41.98 -35.48
N TYR A 199 20.28 -42.95 -35.37
CA TYR A 199 19.97 -43.88 -36.46
C TYR A 199 18.73 -43.39 -37.21
N ALA A 200 18.73 -43.55 -38.53
CA ALA A 200 17.52 -43.42 -39.32
C ALA A 200 16.64 -44.66 -39.09
N PHE A 201 15.35 -44.44 -38.84
CA PHE A 201 14.36 -45.51 -38.86
C PHE A 201 13.89 -45.67 -40.31
N ASP A 202 14.77 -46.16 -41.17
CA ASP A 202 14.36 -46.52 -42.51
C ASP A 202 13.44 -47.75 -42.41
N PRO A 203 12.25 -47.73 -43.03
CA PRO A 203 11.42 -48.91 -43.08
C PRO A 203 12.22 -50.02 -43.73
N ILE A 204 12.15 -51.23 -43.17
CA ILE A 204 12.75 -52.41 -43.80
C ILE A 204 12.10 -52.53 -45.17
N ASP A 205 12.89 -52.44 -46.24
CA ASP A 205 12.39 -52.71 -47.59
C ASP A 205 11.97 -54.19 -47.60
N ASP A 206 10.67 -54.44 -47.79
CA ASP A 206 10.07 -55.79 -47.83
C ASP A 206 10.73 -56.72 -48.89
N GLU A 207 11.63 -56.19 -49.72
CA GLU A 207 12.33 -56.89 -50.79
C GLU A 207 13.53 -57.73 -50.30
N GLU A 208 14.19 -57.38 -49.18
CA GLU A 208 15.36 -58.14 -48.69
C GLU A 208 14.99 -59.43 -47.93
N GLU A 209 13.78 -59.55 -47.42
CA GLU A 209 13.36 -60.75 -46.67
C GLU A 209 13.17 -61.97 -47.60
N VAL A 210 12.82 -61.74 -48.87
CA VAL A 210 12.63 -62.78 -49.90
C VAL A 210 13.95 -63.48 -50.26
N ASP A 211 15.07 -62.74 -50.31
CA ASP A 211 16.36 -63.28 -50.71
C ASP A 211 17.04 -64.13 -49.61
N SER A 212 16.76 -63.83 -48.34
CA SER A 212 17.30 -64.62 -47.22
C SER A 212 16.69 -66.03 -47.11
N HIS A 213 15.47 -66.21 -47.64
CA HIS A 213 14.77 -67.49 -47.70
C HIS A 213 15.03 -68.27 -49.00
N ALA A 214 15.46 -67.62 -50.07
CA ALA A 214 15.73 -68.26 -51.36
C ALA A 214 17.01 -69.13 -51.39
N HIS A 215 17.97 -68.91 -50.47
CA HIS A 215 19.27 -69.61 -50.49
C HIS A 215 19.33 -70.94 -49.71
N LYS A 216 18.20 -71.49 -49.22
CA LYS A 216 18.14 -72.77 -48.48
C LYS A 216 17.50 -73.94 -49.24
N GLY A 217 17.46 -73.92 -50.57
CA GLY A 217 16.93 -75.03 -51.36
C GLY A 217 17.59 -75.16 -52.72
N GLY A 218 18.71 -75.86 -52.82
CA GLY A 218 19.34 -76.15 -54.11
C GLY A 218 20.67 -76.90 -54.01
N HIS A 219 20.56 -78.22 -53.89
CA HIS A 219 21.57 -79.28 -54.12
C HIS A 219 22.86 -79.32 -53.29
#